data_AF-A0A2V9ZF65-F1
#
_entry.id   AF-A0A2V9ZF65-F1
#
_cell.length_a   1.000
_cell.length_b   1.000
_cell.length_c   1.000
_cell.angle_alpha   90.00
_cell.angle_beta   90.00
_cell.angle_gamma   90.00
#
_symmetry.space_group_name_H-M   'P 1'
#
loop_
_entity.id
_entity.type
_entity.pdbx_description
1 polymer ?
#
loop_
_entity_poly.entity_id
_entity_poly.type
_entity_poly.pdbx_seq_one_letter_code
_entity_poly.pdbx_strand_id
1 'polypeptide(L)'
;AVDAALHADTVVYVLSTNPEYSIDLAEQGDKDMKEMSEATGGRLLRAADEDGVTGSFVKLEKELRSQYALGYKPATTHADGLFHRLTLLGPRKLKVFHRLGYFAR
;
A
#
# COMPACT_ATOMS: atom_id res chain seq x y z
N ALA A 1 -10.87 5.16 7.03
CA ALA A 1 -10.67 4.44 5.75
C ALA A 1 -9.55 3.39 5.86
N VAL A 2 -8.35 3.78 6.30
CA VAL A 2 -7.22 2.86 6.54
C VAL A 2 -7.58 1.70 7.46
N ASP A 3 -8.18 1.98 8.62
CA ASP A 3 -8.56 0.94 9.58
C ASP A 3 -9.51 -0.10 8.98
N ALA A 4 -10.49 0.32 8.17
CA ALA A 4 -11.42 -0.58 7.53
C ALA A 4 -10.71 -1.52 6.54
N ALA A 5 -9.77 -0.99 5.75
CA ALA A 5 -8.98 -1.80 4.81
C ALA A 5 -8.08 -2.81 5.55
N LEU A 6 -7.50 -2.39 6.68
CA LEU A 6 -6.67 -3.25 7.55
C LEU A 6 -7.51 -4.34 8.23
N HIS A 7 -8.72 -4.03 8.69
CA HIS A 7 -9.64 -5.03 9.26
C HIS A 7 -10.10 -6.04 8.23
N ALA A 8 -10.27 -5.62 6.98
CA ALA A 8 -10.68 -6.48 5.86
C ALA A 8 -9.53 -7.32 5.26
N ASP A 9 -8.30 -7.21 5.79
CA ASP A 9 -7.10 -7.85 5.22
C ASP A 9 -6.92 -7.54 3.72
N THR A 10 -7.18 -6.29 3.32
CA THR A 10 -7.11 -5.85 1.92
C THR A 10 -5.88 -4.98 1.65
N VAL A 11 -5.36 -5.07 0.42
CA VAL A 11 -4.27 -4.21 -0.07
C VAL A 11 -4.86 -3.21 -1.07
N VAL A 12 -4.55 -1.93 -0.88
CA VAL A 12 -5.07 -0.84 -1.71
C VAL A 12 -3.95 -0.30 -2.61
N TYR A 13 -4.17 -0.36 -3.92
CA TYR A 13 -3.33 0.32 -4.91
C TYR A 13 -4.08 1.54 -5.46
N VAL A 14 -3.37 2.66 -5.60
CA VAL A 14 -3.94 3.89 -6.13
C VAL A 14 -3.27 4.21 -7.45
N LEU A 15 -4.08 4.49 -8.47
CA LEU A 15 -3.62 5.06 -9.73
C LEU A 15 -4.15 6.49 -9.83
N SER A 16 -3.27 7.46 -9.67
CA SER A 16 -3.60 8.88 -9.82
C SER A 16 -3.41 9.30 -11.27
N THR A 17 -4.46 9.89 -11.85
CA THR A 17 -4.44 10.49 -13.19
C THR A 17 -4.34 12.01 -13.15
N ASN A 18 -3.94 12.57 -12.00
CA ASN A 18 -3.73 13.99 -11.86
C ASN A 18 -2.49 14.41 -12.68
N PRO A 19 -2.58 15.50 -13.45
CA PRO A 19 -1.42 16.02 -14.20
C PRO A 19 -0.35 16.52 -13.23
N GLU A 20 0.92 16.49 -13.63
CA GLU A 20 2.07 16.82 -12.75
C GLU A 20 2.07 18.29 -12.27
N TYR A 21 1.32 19.17 -12.94
CA TYR A 21 1.11 20.59 -12.58
C TYR A 21 -0.24 20.82 -11.88
N SER A 22 -0.79 19.82 -11.21
CA SER A 22 -2.09 19.92 -10.57
C SER A 22 -2.09 20.89 -9.37
N ILE A 23 -3.17 21.68 -9.26
CA ILE A 23 -3.52 22.56 -8.13
C ILE A 23 -3.44 21.85 -6.76
N ASP A 24 -3.17 22.61 -5.70
CA ASP A 24 -2.95 22.16 -4.31
C ASP A 24 -3.93 21.08 -3.78
N LEU A 25 -5.20 21.13 -4.18
CA LEU A 25 -6.21 20.16 -3.76
C LEU A 25 -5.96 18.75 -4.32
N ALA A 26 -5.45 18.65 -5.55
CA ALA A 26 -5.10 17.38 -6.16
C ALA A 26 -3.86 16.77 -5.51
N GLU A 27 -2.89 17.59 -5.12
CA GLU A 27 -1.71 17.14 -4.37
C GLU A 27 -2.09 16.62 -2.98
N GLN A 28 -3.02 17.30 -2.29
CA GLN A 28 -3.51 16.83 -0.99
C GLN A 28 -4.25 15.50 -1.12
N GLY A 29 -5.11 15.36 -2.14
CA GLY A 29 -5.80 14.09 -2.42
C GLY A 29 -4.83 12.94 -2.70
N ASP A 30 -3.80 13.19 -3.53
CA ASP A 30 -2.73 12.23 -3.79
C ASP A 30 -1.99 11.82 -2.50
N LYS A 31 -1.73 12.77 -1.61
CA LYS A 31 -1.04 12.51 -0.34
C LYS A 31 -1.87 11.60 0.57
N ASP A 32 -3.15 11.89 0.72
CA ASP A 32 -4.05 11.10 1.57
C ASP A 32 -4.25 9.69 1.00
N MET A 33 -4.39 9.59 -0.32
CA MET A 33 -4.46 8.31 -1.03
C MET A 33 -3.16 7.51 -0.92
N LYS A 34 -2.01 8.19 -0.98
CA LYS A 34 -0.69 7.56 -0.78
C LYS A 34 -0.60 6.97 0.62
N GLU A 35 -0.92 7.74 1.66
CA GLU A 35 -0.90 7.25 3.05
C GLU A 35 -1.79 6.01 3.21
N MET A 36 -2.99 6.03 2.64
CA MET A 36 -3.89 4.89 2.67
C MET A 36 -3.31 3.65 1.97
N SER A 37 -2.78 3.82 0.77
CA SER A 37 -2.20 2.72 0.00
C SER A 37 -0.99 2.10 0.72
N GLU A 38 -0.08 2.92 1.23
CA GLU A 38 1.12 2.48 1.93
C GLU A 38 0.79 1.81 3.26
N ALA A 39 -0.25 2.27 3.97
CA ALA A 39 -0.68 1.67 5.22
C ALA A 39 -1.07 0.19 5.08
N THR A 40 -1.66 -0.17 3.93
CA THR A 40 -2.10 -1.52 3.61
C THR A 40 -1.03 -2.37 2.91
N GLY A 41 0.14 -1.81 2.63
CA GLY A 41 1.21 -2.47 1.88
C GLY A 41 1.07 -2.37 0.36
N GLY A 42 0.20 -1.50 -0.14
CA GLY A 42 0.17 -1.10 -1.54
C GLY A 42 1.00 0.16 -1.78
N ARG A 43 0.70 0.88 -2.88
CA ARG A 43 1.31 2.18 -3.19
C ARG A 43 0.45 3.00 -4.15
N LEU A 44 0.81 4.28 -4.26
CA LEU A 44 0.33 5.19 -5.30
C LEU A 44 1.24 5.13 -6.54
N LEU A 45 0.60 5.05 -7.71
CA LEU A 45 1.18 5.15 -9.05
C LEU A 45 0.62 6.41 -9.71
N ARG A 46 1.44 7.13 -10.47
CA ARG A 46 1.00 8.29 -11.24
C ARG A 46 1.01 7.98 -12.73
N ALA A 47 -0.04 8.42 -13.41
CA ALA A 47 -0.25 8.22 -14.83
C ALA A 47 -0.97 9.45 -15.42
N ALA A 48 -0.22 10.40 -15.97
CA ALA A 48 -0.77 11.66 -16.47
C ALA A 48 -1.54 11.53 -17.81
N ASP A 49 -1.36 10.42 -18.53
CA ASP A 49 -1.93 10.14 -19.85
C ASP A 49 -2.35 8.67 -20.00
N GLU A 50 -3.04 8.35 -21.10
CA GLU A 50 -3.56 6.99 -21.38
C GLU A 50 -2.43 5.94 -21.47
N ASP A 51 -1.29 6.31 -22.05
CA ASP A 51 -0.11 5.46 -22.13
C ASP A 51 0.47 5.17 -20.74
N GLY A 52 0.50 6.18 -19.87
CA GLY A 52 0.91 6.08 -18.47
C GLY A 52 -0.02 5.19 -17.65
N VAL A 53 -1.33 5.23 -17.92
CA VAL A 53 -2.31 4.35 -17.27
C VAL A 53 -2.04 2.90 -17.67
N THR A 54 -1.95 2.63 -18.97
CA THR A 54 -1.66 1.30 -19.50
C THR A 54 -0.33 0.77 -18.95
N GLY A 55 0.72 1.59 -18.98
CA GLY A 55 2.03 1.24 -18.43
C GLY A 55 2.01 0.98 -16.93
N SER A 56 1.16 1.67 -16.16
CA SER A 56 1.00 1.43 -14.72
C SER A 56 0.31 0.11 -14.42
N PHE A 57 -0.70 -0.26 -15.22
CA PHE A 57 -1.32 -1.59 -15.13
C PHE A 57 -0.33 -2.71 -15.45
N VAL A 58 0.50 -2.57 -16.50
CA VAL A 58 1.55 -3.55 -16.82
C VAL A 58 2.57 -3.68 -15.68
N LYS A 59 2.96 -2.55 -15.06
CA LYS A 59 3.85 -2.57 -13.88
C LYS A 59 3.21 -3.29 -12.71
N LEU A 60 1.94 -3.01 -12.39
CA LEU A 60 1.19 -3.68 -11.33
C LEU A 60 1.05 -5.18 -11.59
N GLU A 61 0.72 -5.56 -12.83
CA GLU A 61 0.60 -6.95 -13.23
C GLU A 61 1.92 -7.70 -12.99
N LYS A 62 3.04 -7.15 -13.46
CA LYS A 62 4.36 -7.75 -13.27
C LYS A 62 4.70 -7.90 -11.79
N GLU A 63 4.37 -6.89 -10.99
CA GLU A 63 4.61 -6.89 -9.55
C GLU A 63 3.80 -7.97 -8.84
N LEU A 64 2.48 -8.03 -9.07
CA LEU A 64 1.60 -9.03 -8.48
C LEU A 64 1.98 -10.46 -8.88
N ARG A 65 2.54 -10.64 -10.09
CA ARG A 65 3.06 -11.94 -10.56
C ARG A 65 4.43 -12.31 -9.99
N SER A 66 5.19 -11.34 -9.46
CA SER A 66 6.56 -11.53 -8.98
C SER A 66 6.70 -11.36 -7.47
N GLN A 67 5.59 -11.30 -6.74
CA GLN A 67 5.60 -11.02 -5.32
C GLN A 67 5.88 -12.29 -4.50
N TYR A 68 6.93 -12.24 -3.68
CA TYR A 68 7.10 -13.23 -2.61
C TYR A 68 6.24 -12.82 -1.42
N ALA A 69 5.27 -13.66 -1.06
CA ALA A 69 4.46 -13.46 0.13
C ALA A 69 5.18 -14.06 1.35
N LEU A 70 5.50 -13.23 2.34
CA LEU A 70 6.03 -13.66 3.63
C LEU A 70 4.96 -13.47 4.71
N GLY A 71 4.60 -14.57 5.37
CA GLY A 71 3.69 -14.54 6.52
C GLY A 71 4.46 -14.43 7.83
N TYR A 72 4.07 -13.49 8.68
CA TYR A 72 4.54 -13.41 10.07
C TYR A 72 3.40 -13.77 11.01
N LYS A 73 3.64 -14.74 11.90
CA LYS A 73 2.76 -15.07 13.00
C LYS A 73 3.46 -14.72 14.33
N PRO A 74 2.87 -13.87 15.17
CA PRO A 74 3.41 -13.57 16.51
C PRO A 74 3.52 -14.84 17.36
N ALA A 75 4.50 -14.89 18.26
CA ALA A 75 4.72 -16.03 19.17
C ALA A 75 3.56 -16.21 20.17
N THR A 76 3.01 -15.09 20.66
CA THR A 76 1.77 -15.06 21.45
C THR A 76 0.75 -14.20 20.74
N THR A 77 -0.32 -14.82 20.25
CA THR A 77 -1.50 -14.12 19.75
C THR A 77 -2.38 -13.75 20.93
N HIS A 78 -2.26 -12.52 21.41
CA HIS A 78 -3.23 -11.94 22.35
C HIS A 78 -4.42 -11.46 21.51
N ALA A 79 -5.59 -12.10 21.63
CA ALA A 79 -6.83 -11.67 20.98
C ALA A 79 -7.41 -10.44 21.71
N ASP A 80 -6.63 -9.36 21.77
CA ASP A 80 -6.96 -8.13 22.47
C ASP A 80 -7.80 -7.16 21.63
N GLY A 81 -8.01 -7.45 20.34
CA GLY A 81 -8.70 -6.56 19.41
C GLY A 81 -7.92 -5.29 19.06
N LEU A 82 -6.69 -5.15 19.57
CA LEU A 82 -5.88 -3.94 19.42
C LEU A 82 -5.06 -3.98 18.13
N PHE A 83 -4.64 -2.81 17.68
CA PHE A 83 -3.73 -2.67 16.55
C PHE A 83 -2.28 -2.88 16.98
N HIS A 84 -1.65 -3.89 16.40
CA HIS A 84 -0.24 -4.22 16.60
C HIS A 84 0.58 -3.71 15.43
N ARG A 85 1.42 -2.69 15.68
CA ARG A 85 2.29 -2.10 14.65
C ARG A 85 3.44 -3.06 14.31
N LEU A 86 3.72 -3.20 13.02
CA LEU A 86 4.85 -3.95 12.49
C LEU A 86 5.96 -3.01 12.03
N THR A 87 7.18 -3.34 12.44
CA THR A 87 8.40 -2.70 11.94
C THR A 87 9.23 -3.75 11.22
N LEU A 88 9.43 -3.58 9.92
CA LEU A 88 10.23 -4.49 9.13
C LEU A 88 11.67 -3.98 9.02
N LEU A 89 12.62 -4.83 9.40
CA LEU A 89 14.04 -4.61 9.18
C LEU A 89 14.49 -5.52 8.03
N GLY A 90 14.69 -4.93 6.85
CA GLY A 90 15.05 -5.65 5.63
C GLY A 90 16.39 -5.22 5.03
N PRO A 91 16.92 -6.00 4.08
CA PRO A 91 18.15 -5.63 3.37
C PRO A 91 17.93 -4.33 2.58
N ARG A 92 18.86 -3.38 2.74
CA ARG A 92 18.79 -2.03 2.11
C ARG A 92 18.68 -2.05 0.57
N LYS A 93 19.01 -3.17 -0.08
CA LYS A 93 18.99 -3.32 -1.55
C LYS A 93 17.62 -3.70 -2.10
N LEU A 94 16.66 -4.07 -1.24
CA LEU A 94 15.33 -4.49 -1.67
C LEU A 94 14.29 -3.47 -1.23
N LYS A 95 13.30 -3.26 -2.09
CA LYS A 95 12.09 -2.51 -1.74
C LYS A 95 11.08 -3.51 -1.20
N VAL A 96 10.65 -3.32 0.04
CA VAL A 96 9.62 -4.16 0.65
C VAL A 96 8.36 -3.36 0.84
N PHE A 97 7.25 -3.95 0.41
CA PHE A 97 5.91 -3.43 0.67
C PHE A 97 5.26 -4.32 1.73
N HIS A 98 4.79 -3.72 2.81
CA HIS A 98 4.17 -4.43 3.91
C HIS A 98 3.08 -3.57 4.54
N ARG A 99 2.07 -4.21 5.13
CA ARG A 99 1.09 -3.53 5.97
C ARG A 99 1.77 -2.93 7.21
N LEU A 100 1.32 -1.77 7.67
CA LEU A 100 1.86 -1.10 8.86
C LEU A 100 1.66 -1.89 10.15
N GLY A 101 0.71 -2.82 10.17
CA GLY A 101 0.37 -3.61 11.33
C GLY A 101 -0.82 -4.52 11.06
N TYR A 102 -1.36 -5.11 12.12
CA TYR A 102 -2.54 -5.96 12.06
C TYR A 102 -3.39 -5.75 13.31
N PHE A 103 -4.69 -5.97 13.17
CA PHE A 103 -5.57 -6.09 14.33
C PHE A 103 -5.54 -7.52 14.83
N ALA A 104 -5.35 -7.72 16.12
CA ALA A 104 -5.45 -9.06 16.69
C ALA A 104 -6.92 -9.50 16.68
N ARG A 105 -7.20 -10.65 16.08
CA ARG A 105 -8.49 -11.33 16.15
C ARG A 105 -8.45 -12.47 17.14
#